data_AF-A0A174GUF2-F1
#
_entry.id   AF-A0A174GUF2-F1
#
_cell.length_a   1.000
_cell.length_b   1.000
_cell.length_c   1.000
_cell.angle_alpha   90.00
_cell.angle_beta   90.00
_cell.angle_gamma   90.00
#
_symmetry.space_group_name_H-M   'P 1'
#
loop_
_entity.id
_entity.type
_entity.pdbx_description
1 polymer ?
#
loop_
_entity_poly.entity_id
_entity_poly.type
_entity_poly.pdbx_seq_one_letter_code
_entity_poly.pdbx_strand_id
1 'polypeptide(L)'
;MVLEQYDDIASREAIQAYFHTLLELKGAEAQDIYGILPKIRTELFPFQSVAERFHMIDSPTRTVYIPLGAGAELVGRLRAGERSRALFRQLGQYGVSIYENHFAALDQAGDLERLEDGSAILATLSLYSEETGLSLEADCGKAFFV
;
A
#
# COMPACT_ATOMS: atom_id res chain seq x y z
N MET A 1 13.62 -30.53 21.48
CA MET A 1 13.29 -29.19 20.92
C MET A 1 13.76 -28.12 21.91
N VAL A 2 14.15 -26.90 21.48
CA VAL A 2 14.64 -25.84 22.40
C VAL A 2 13.66 -25.56 23.55
N LEU A 3 12.36 -25.65 23.28
CA LEU A 3 11.28 -25.46 24.26
C LEU A 3 11.21 -26.54 25.35
N GLU A 4 11.81 -27.72 25.14
CA GLU A 4 11.83 -28.81 26.13
C GLU A 4 13.00 -28.67 27.12
N GLN A 5 13.88 -27.69 26.93
CA GLN A 5 15.06 -27.46 27.75
C GLN A 5 14.82 -26.43 28.87
N TYR A 6 13.64 -25.83 28.93
CA TYR A 6 13.29 -24.77 29.88
C TYR A 6 11.96 -25.09 30.57
N ASP A 7 11.93 -24.95 31.90
CA ASP A 7 10.72 -25.14 32.70
C ASP A 7 9.67 -24.05 32.45
N ASP A 8 10.12 -22.81 32.18
CA ASP A 8 9.28 -21.68 31.77
C ASP A 8 9.64 -21.22 30.35
N ILE A 9 8.74 -21.50 29.42
CA ILE A 9 8.87 -21.13 28.00
C ILE A 9 8.72 -19.61 27.75
N ALA A 10 8.16 -18.86 28.71
CA ALA A 10 8.03 -17.40 28.63
C ALA A 10 9.20 -16.68 29.30
N SER A 11 10.15 -17.41 29.89
CA SER A 11 11.38 -16.84 30.42
C SER A 11 12.19 -16.15 29.31
N ARG A 12 12.94 -15.12 29.68
CA ARG A 12 13.80 -14.38 28.77
C ARG A 12 14.81 -15.32 28.09
N GLU A 13 15.33 -16.26 28.86
CA GLU A 13 16.32 -17.25 28.45
C GLU A 13 15.74 -18.20 27.38
N ALA A 14 14.54 -18.72 27.59
CA ALA A 14 13.85 -19.58 26.62
C ALA A 14 13.51 -18.85 25.32
N ILE A 15 13.01 -17.61 25.43
CA ILE A 15 12.70 -16.76 24.27
C ILE A 15 13.98 -16.49 23.45
N GLN A 16 15.08 -16.12 24.12
CA GLN A 16 16.34 -15.82 23.45
C GLN A 16 16.91 -17.07 22.75
N ALA A 17 16.89 -18.23 23.42
CA ALA A 17 17.35 -19.49 22.84
C ALA A 17 16.50 -19.90 21.64
N TYR A 18 15.17 -19.78 21.73
CA TYR A 18 14.26 -20.09 20.62
C TYR A 18 14.56 -19.25 19.39
N PHE A 19 14.63 -17.92 19.53
CA PHE A 19 14.89 -17.04 18.39
C PHE A 19 16.30 -17.22 17.84
N HIS A 20 17.31 -17.49 18.67
CA HIS A 20 18.66 -17.80 18.18
C HIS A 20 18.65 -19.03 17.27
N THR A 21 18.10 -20.15 17.75
CA THR A 21 18.02 -21.39 16.96
C THR A 21 17.15 -21.20 15.72
N LEU A 22 16.03 -20.48 15.81
CA LEU A 22 15.17 -20.19 14.67
C LEU A 22 15.92 -19.40 13.58
N LEU A 23 16.66 -18.36 13.97
CA LEU A 23 17.41 -17.52 13.05
C LEU A 23 18.58 -18.28 12.42
N GLU A 24 19.29 -19.11 13.19
CA GLU A 24 20.33 -20.00 12.67
C GLU A 24 19.77 -21.00 11.64
N LEU A 25 18.63 -21.63 11.94
CA LEU A 25 17.98 -22.57 11.03
C LEU A 25 17.48 -21.91 9.75
N LYS A 26 16.96 -20.68 9.83
CA LYS A 26 16.55 -19.92 8.64
C LYS A 26 17.75 -19.46 7.79
N GLY A 27 18.91 -19.28 8.40
CA GLY A 27 20.12 -18.80 7.72
C GLY A 27 20.10 -17.29 7.45
N ALA A 28 21.27 -16.73 7.11
CA ALA A 28 21.46 -15.29 6.95
C ALA A 28 20.69 -14.70 5.74
N GLU A 29 20.58 -15.44 4.64
CA GLU A 29 19.86 -15.01 3.43
C GLU A 29 18.37 -14.80 3.68
N ALA A 30 17.73 -15.68 4.47
CA ALA A 30 16.31 -15.54 4.82
C ALA A 30 16.03 -14.40 5.82
N GLN A 31 17.07 -13.87 6.47
CA GLN A 31 16.97 -12.73 7.40
C GLN A 31 17.15 -11.39 6.68
N ASP A 32 17.74 -11.38 5.49
CA ASP A 32 17.94 -10.19 4.64
C ASP A 32 17.49 -10.48 3.22
N ILE A 33 16.23 -10.86 3.05
CA ILE A 33 15.64 -11.25 1.75
C ILE A 33 15.79 -10.18 0.66
N TYR A 34 16.00 -8.92 1.04
CA TYR A 34 16.17 -7.78 0.14
C TYR A 34 17.65 -7.36 -0.07
N GLY A 35 18.60 -8.03 0.60
CA GLY A 35 20.04 -7.76 0.49
C GLY A 35 20.42 -6.34 0.93
N ILE A 36 19.77 -5.82 1.96
CA ILE A 36 19.94 -4.46 2.47
C ILE A 36 21.23 -4.32 3.29
N LEU A 37 21.56 -5.32 4.12
CA LEU A 37 22.70 -5.25 5.03
C LEU A 37 24.04 -5.18 4.29
N PRO A 38 24.30 -5.94 3.21
CA PRO A 38 25.50 -5.77 2.40
C PRO A 38 25.61 -4.34 1.84
N LYS A 39 24.50 -3.78 1.32
CA LYS A 39 24.50 -2.44 0.72
C LYS A 39 24.85 -1.35 1.72
N ILE A 40 24.28 -1.38 2.92
CA ILE A 40 24.60 -0.41 3.99
C ILE A 40 26.09 -0.50 4.39
N ARG A 41 26.69 -1.69 4.31
CA ARG A 41 28.11 -1.90 4.64
C ARG A 41 29.06 -1.42 3.53
N THR A 42 28.65 -1.47 2.27
CA THR A 42 29.52 -1.15 1.13
C THR A 42 29.30 0.25 0.55
N GLU A 43 28.10 0.79 0.64
CA GLU A 43 27.72 2.07 0.04
C GLU A 43 27.62 3.17 1.10
N LEU A 44 28.05 4.38 0.75
CA LEU A 44 27.85 5.54 1.60
C LEU A 44 26.42 6.06 1.42
N PHE A 45 25.62 5.98 2.49
CA PHE A 45 24.26 6.52 2.55
C PHE A 45 23.30 6.02 1.44
N PRO A 46 23.10 4.69 1.26
CA PRO A 46 22.25 4.14 0.19
C PRO A 46 20.74 4.27 0.47
N PHE A 47 20.29 5.37 1.09
CA PHE A 47 18.92 5.51 1.60
C PHE A 47 17.85 5.35 0.53
N GLN A 48 18.05 5.96 -0.65
CA GLN A 48 17.09 5.85 -1.75
C GLN A 48 16.97 4.39 -2.21
N SER A 49 18.09 3.73 -2.49
CA SER A 49 18.10 2.34 -2.96
C SER A 49 17.57 1.36 -1.90
N VAL A 50 17.77 1.65 -0.61
CA VAL A 50 17.17 0.88 0.48
C VAL A 50 15.66 1.10 0.51
N ALA A 51 15.18 2.34 0.40
CA ALA A 51 13.75 2.66 0.40
C ALA A 51 13.00 2.05 -0.79
N GLU A 52 13.65 1.91 -1.95
CA GLU A 52 13.08 1.27 -3.15
C GLU A 52 13.02 -0.26 -3.04
N ARG A 53 13.87 -0.89 -2.20
CA ARG A 53 13.97 -2.35 -2.09
C ARG A 53 13.26 -2.90 -0.86
N PHE A 54 13.40 -2.21 0.26
CA PHE A 54 12.79 -2.58 1.53
C PHE A 54 11.50 -1.80 1.73
N HIS A 55 10.39 -2.51 1.66
CA HIS A 55 9.08 -1.99 2.04
C HIS A 55 8.61 -2.74 3.27
N MET A 56 8.32 -2.01 4.36
CA MET A 56 7.76 -2.66 5.57
C MET A 56 6.36 -3.23 5.30
N ILE A 57 5.66 -2.69 4.31
CA ILE A 57 4.40 -3.20 3.77
C ILE A 57 4.63 -3.47 2.28
N ASP A 58 4.75 -4.74 1.90
CA ASP A 58 5.08 -5.17 0.53
C ASP A 58 3.99 -4.82 -0.50
N SER A 59 2.80 -4.43 -0.05
CA SER A 59 1.66 -4.11 -0.89
C SER A 59 1.41 -2.60 -0.89
N PRO A 60 2.09 -1.83 -1.76
CA PRO A 60 1.82 -0.41 -1.89
C PRO A 60 0.36 -0.20 -2.30
N THR A 61 -0.32 0.67 -1.58
CA THR A 61 -1.68 1.10 -1.92
C THR A 61 -1.65 2.47 -2.56
N ARG A 62 -2.48 2.67 -3.58
CA ARG A 62 -2.72 3.97 -4.21
C ARG A 62 -4.05 4.53 -3.75
N THR A 63 -4.07 5.83 -3.52
CA THR A 63 -5.28 6.54 -3.09
C THR A 63 -6.10 6.97 -4.30
N VAL A 64 -7.37 6.60 -4.31
CA VAL A 64 -8.39 7.08 -5.24
C VAL A 64 -9.33 8.02 -4.49
N TYR A 65 -9.49 9.25 -4.99
CA TYR A 65 -10.40 10.23 -4.40
C TYR A 65 -11.82 10.06 -4.94
N ILE A 66 -12.78 10.01 -4.03
CA ILE A 66 -14.19 9.78 -4.34
C ILE A 66 -14.94 11.13 -4.31
N PRO A 67 -15.47 11.62 -5.44
CA PRO A 67 -16.14 12.92 -5.50
C PRO A 67 -17.59 12.82 -4.97
N LEU A 68 -17.74 12.57 -3.66
CA LEU A 68 -19.04 12.48 -2.98
C LEU A 68 -19.22 13.57 -1.92
N GLY A 69 -20.44 14.12 -1.83
CA GLY A 69 -20.75 15.22 -0.91
C GLY A 69 -19.76 16.38 -1.10
N ALA A 70 -19.16 16.86 0.00
CA ALA A 70 -18.14 17.91 -0.05
C ALA A 70 -16.83 17.46 -0.73
N GLY A 71 -16.61 16.16 -0.95
CA GLY A 71 -15.49 15.63 -1.72
C GLY A 71 -15.52 16.06 -3.18
N ALA A 72 -16.71 16.27 -3.76
CA ALA A 72 -16.85 16.75 -5.14
C ALA A 72 -16.25 18.16 -5.33
N GLU A 73 -16.46 19.07 -4.38
CA GLU A 73 -15.88 20.42 -4.43
C GLU A 73 -14.35 20.39 -4.27
N LEU A 74 -13.86 19.56 -3.35
CA LEU A 74 -12.42 19.39 -3.11
C LEU A 74 -11.71 18.79 -4.34
N VAL A 75 -12.33 17.79 -4.96
CA VAL A 75 -11.87 17.20 -6.23
C VAL A 75 -11.92 18.23 -7.35
N GLY A 76 -12.94 19.10 -7.40
CA GLY A 76 -13.01 20.21 -8.35
C GLY A 76 -11.83 21.18 -8.22
N ARG A 77 -11.46 21.55 -6.99
CA ARG A 77 -10.27 22.37 -6.70
C ARG A 77 -8.98 21.65 -7.13
N LEU A 78 -8.90 20.34 -6.90
CA LEU A 78 -7.78 19.52 -7.33
C LEU A 78 -7.64 19.46 -8.86
N ARG A 79 -8.75 19.34 -9.59
CA ARG A 79 -8.81 19.42 -11.07
C ARG A 79 -8.43 20.80 -11.59
N ALA A 80 -8.78 21.86 -10.86
CA ALA A 80 -8.37 23.23 -11.18
C ALA A 80 -6.87 23.51 -10.96
N GLY A 81 -6.10 22.49 -10.53
CA GLY A 81 -4.67 22.60 -10.31
C GLY A 81 -4.29 23.13 -8.93
N GLU A 82 -5.24 23.31 -8.01
CA GLU A 82 -4.89 23.69 -6.64
C GLU A 82 -4.15 22.54 -5.95
N ARG A 83 -2.98 22.86 -5.39
CA ARG A 83 -2.17 21.91 -4.61
C ARG A 83 -1.72 22.55 -3.32
N SER A 84 -2.37 22.17 -2.23
CA SER A 84 -2.03 22.65 -0.90
C SER A 84 -2.11 21.52 0.12
N ARG A 85 -1.26 21.57 1.16
CA ARG A 85 -1.33 20.60 2.28
C ARG A 85 -2.71 20.61 2.94
N ALA A 86 -3.36 21.78 2.99
CA ALA A 86 -4.70 21.91 3.53
C ALA A 86 -5.74 21.17 2.68
N LEU A 87 -5.66 21.30 1.34
CA LEU A 87 -6.53 20.58 0.42
C LEU A 87 -6.34 19.07 0.52
N PHE A 88 -5.09 18.58 0.48
CA PHE A 88 -4.83 17.13 0.61
C PHE A 88 -5.27 16.57 1.96
N ARG A 89 -5.16 17.35 3.05
CA ARG A 89 -5.69 16.96 4.36
C ARG A 89 -7.22 16.84 4.36
N GLN A 90 -7.92 17.72 3.65
CA GLN A 90 -9.38 17.64 3.49
C GLN A 90 -9.77 16.48 2.56
N LEU A 91 -9.04 16.29 1.46
CA LEU A 91 -9.25 15.18 0.52
C LEU A 91 -8.99 13.81 1.14
N GLY A 92 -8.14 13.73 2.18
CA GLY A 92 -7.84 12.47 2.86
C GLY A 92 -9.08 11.73 3.38
N GLN A 93 -10.13 12.44 3.78
CA GLN A 93 -11.39 11.80 4.23
C GLN A 93 -12.24 11.21 3.07
N TYR A 94 -11.92 11.60 1.84
CA TYR A 94 -12.56 11.12 0.61
C TYR A 94 -11.60 10.21 -0.20
N GLY A 95 -10.45 9.86 0.37
CA GLY A 95 -9.47 8.98 -0.26
C GLY A 95 -9.70 7.52 0.15
N VAL A 96 -9.82 6.63 -0.82
CA VAL A 96 -9.82 5.19 -0.61
C VAL A 96 -8.50 4.62 -1.10
N SER A 97 -7.78 3.92 -0.22
CA SER A 97 -6.52 3.25 -0.57
C SER A 97 -6.80 1.85 -1.11
N ILE A 98 -6.40 1.60 -2.35
CA ILE A 98 -6.53 0.30 -3.02
C ILE A 98 -5.17 -0.23 -3.46
N TYR A 99 -5.05 -1.55 -3.57
CA TYR A 99 -3.82 -2.17 -4.07
C TYR A 99 -3.60 -1.89 -5.57
N GLU A 100 -2.33 -1.92 -5.99
CA GLU A 100 -1.92 -1.60 -7.37
C GLU A 100 -2.67 -2.41 -8.43
N ASN A 101 -2.92 -3.70 -8.18
CA ASN A 101 -3.65 -4.57 -9.11
C ASN A 101 -5.09 -4.09 -9.34
N HIS A 102 -5.79 -3.65 -8.29
CA HIS A 102 -7.15 -3.11 -8.40
C HIS A 102 -7.16 -1.72 -9.02
N PHE A 103 -6.16 -0.89 -8.67
CA PHE A 103 -5.98 0.41 -9.30
C PHE A 103 -5.81 0.26 -10.81
N ALA A 104 -4.93 -0.64 -11.25
CA ALA A 104 -4.69 -0.89 -12.65
C ALA A 104 -5.94 -1.42 -13.38
N ALA A 105 -6.76 -2.26 -12.73
CA ALA A 105 -8.00 -2.75 -13.31
C ALA A 105 -9.02 -1.62 -13.55
N LEU A 106 -9.20 -0.73 -12.56
CA LEU A 106 -10.10 0.42 -12.69
C LEU A 106 -9.57 1.46 -13.70
N ASP A 107 -8.26 1.69 -13.75
CA ASP A 107 -7.62 2.59 -14.74
C ASP A 107 -7.83 2.05 -16.17
N GLN A 108 -7.64 0.74 -16.38
CA GLN A 108 -7.86 0.09 -17.68
C GLN A 108 -9.33 0.09 -18.11
N ALA A 109 -10.25 -0.02 -17.16
CA ALA A 109 -11.70 0.08 -17.42
C ALA A 109 -12.16 1.52 -17.72
N GLY A 110 -11.28 2.52 -17.55
CA GLY A 110 -11.62 3.93 -17.71
C GLY A 110 -12.46 4.50 -16.56
N ASP A 111 -12.50 3.80 -15.42
CA ASP A 111 -13.27 4.19 -14.24
C ASP A 111 -12.51 5.18 -13.35
N LEU A 112 -11.24 5.45 -13.65
CA LEU A 112 -10.40 6.44 -12.98
C LEU A 112 -10.05 7.60 -13.92
N GLU A 113 -10.11 8.82 -13.39
CA GLU A 113 -9.51 10.00 -13.98
C GLU A 113 -8.14 10.23 -13.34
N ARG A 114 -7.09 10.25 -14.16
CA ARG A 114 -5.72 10.53 -13.72
C ARG A 114 -5.37 11.99 -13.94
N LEU A 115 -4.93 12.65 -12.88
CA LEU A 115 -4.39 13.99 -12.95
C LEU A 115 -2.87 13.95 -13.19
N GLU A 116 -2.30 15.07 -13.65
CA GLU A 116 -0.88 15.20 -14.01
C GLU A 116 0.09 14.92 -12.85
N ASP A 117 -0.35 15.11 -11.60
CA ASP A 117 0.43 14.79 -10.39
C ASP A 117 0.33 13.33 -9.95
N GLY A 118 -0.36 12.48 -10.71
CA GLY A 118 -0.56 11.08 -10.36
C GLY A 118 -1.67 10.86 -9.34
N SER A 119 -2.39 11.91 -8.93
CA SER A 119 -3.66 11.78 -8.19
C SER A 119 -4.70 11.09 -9.08
N ALA A 120 -5.49 10.19 -8.49
CA ALA A 120 -6.56 9.49 -9.18
C ALA A 120 -7.91 9.83 -8.56
N ILE A 121 -8.89 10.08 -9.41
CA ILE A 121 -10.27 10.39 -9.01
C ILE A 121 -11.18 9.31 -9.59
N LEU A 122 -12.15 8.85 -8.81
CA LEU A 122 -13.17 7.95 -9.33
C LEU A 122 -14.06 8.69 -10.34
N ALA A 123 -14.05 8.25 -11.60
CA ALA A 123 -14.91 8.78 -12.65
C ALA A 123 -16.30 8.12 -12.61
N THR A 124 -16.34 6.81 -12.36
CA THR A 124 -17.59 6.03 -12.32
C THR A 124 -18.10 5.92 -10.88
N LEU A 125 -18.90 6.90 -10.46
CA LEU A 125 -19.45 6.96 -9.09
C LEU A 125 -20.34 5.76 -8.71
N SER A 126 -20.94 5.06 -9.67
CA SER A 126 -21.75 3.86 -9.40
C SER A 126 -20.93 2.69 -8.83
N LEU A 127 -19.60 2.73 -8.95
CA LEU A 127 -18.71 1.76 -8.31
C LEU A 127 -18.50 2.05 -6.83
N TYR A 128 -18.96 3.18 -6.31
CA TYR A 128 -18.86 3.49 -4.89
C TYR A 128 -20.23 3.49 -4.23
N SER A 129 -20.32 2.80 -3.09
CA SER A 129 -21.47 2.82 -2.19
C SER A 129 -21.04 3.31 -0.81
N GLU A 130 -21.87 4.11 -0.15
CA GLU A 130 -21.63 4.53 1.24
C GLU A 130 -21.70 3.34 2.21
N GLU A 131 -22.43 2.27 1.87
CA GLU A 131 -22.61 1.09 2.72
C GLU A 131 -21.48 0.06 2.54
N THR A 132 -21.01 -0.14 1.30
CA THR A 132 -20.04 -1.21 0.96
C THR A 132 -18.69 -0.70 0.49
N GLY A 133 -18.53 0.61 0.26
CA GLY A 133 -17.30 1.23 -0.21
C GLY A 133 -17.09 1.12 -1.72
N LEU A 134 -15.83 1.18 -2.14
CA LEU A 134 -15.43 1.06 -3.55
C LEU A 134 -15.50 -0.40 -4.00
N SER A 135 -16.37 -0.68 -4.96
CA SER A 135 -16.42 -1.95 -5.66
C SER A 135 -15.16 -2.14 -6.48
N LEU A 136 -14.47 -3.24 -6.23
CA LEU A 136 -13.25 -3.65 -6.94
C LEU A 136 -13.57 -4.56 -8.12
N GLU A 137 -14.85 -4.89 -8.31
CA GLU A 137 -15.36 -5.48 -9.54
C GLU A 137 -15.35 -4.38 -10.61
N ALA A 138 -14.18 -4.11 -11.18
CA ALA A 138 -14.17 -3.62 -12.54
C ALA A 138 -14.95 -4.66 -13.34
N ASP A 139 -16.08 -4.27 -13.94
CA ASP A 139 -16.80 -5.08 -14.90
C ASP A 139 -15.83 -5.41 -16.05
N CYS A 140 -15.02 -6.44 -15.89
CA CYS A 140 -14.26 -7.10 -16.94
C CYS A 140 -15.28 -7.78 -17.86
N GLY A 141 -16.05 -6.97 -18.61
CA GLY A 141 -17.19 -7.47 -19.37
C GLY A 141 -18.28 -6.46 -19.73
N LYS A 142 -17.97 -5.20 -20.06
CA LYS A 142 -18.92 -4.38 -20.85
C LYS A 142 -18.92 -4.88 -22.30
N ALA A 143 -19.54 -6.04 -22.54
CA ALA A 143 -19.95 -6.44 -23.87
C ALA A 143 -21.06 -5.49 -24.31
N PHE A 144 -20.73 -4.61 -25.26
CA PHE A 144 -21.73 -3.91 -26.05
C PHE A 144 -22.55 -4.97 -26.80
N PHE A 145 -23.78 -5.22 -26.36
CA PHE A 145 -24.76 -5.86 -27.21
C PHE A 145 -25.38 -4.76 -28.08
N VAL A 146 -25.02 -4.77 -29.37
CA VAL A 146 -25.77 -4.10 -30.43
C VAL A 146 -26.81 -5.06 -30.96
#